data_AF-A0A522L2A5-F1
#
_entry.id   AF-A0A522L2A5-F1
#
_cell.length_a   1.000
_cell.length_b   1.000
_cell.length_c   1.000
_cell.angle_alpha   90.00
_cell.angle_beta   90.00
_cell.angle_gamma   90.00
#
_symmetry.space_group_name_H-M   'P 1'
#
loop_
_entity.id
_entity.type
_entity.pdbx_description
1 polymer ?
#
loop_
_entity_poly.entity_id
_entity_poly.type
_entity_poly.pdbx_seq_one_letter_code
_entity_poly.pdbx_strand_id
1 'polypeptide(L)' 'MPVPSLPSLLKIEFPEALPVSARREDIMAAMAAHQVIIVCGETGSGKTTQLPKIALAMGRG' A
#
# COMPACT_ATOMS: atom_id res chain seq x y z
N MET A 1 -21.63 28.08 -14.44
CA MET A 1 -20.19 27.84 -14.17
C MET A 1 -19.99 26.34 -14.10
N PRO A 2 -18.94 25.76 -14.72
CA PRO A 2 -18.66 24.34 -14.62
C PRO A 2 -18.17 24.01 -13.21
N VAL A 3 -18.75 22.97 -12.60
CA VAL A 3 -18.25 22.42 -11.34
C VAL A 3 -16.87 21.81 -11.57
N PRO A 4 -15.84 22.12 -10.77
CA PRO A 4 -14.56 21.45 -10.87
C PRO A 4 -14.75 19.97 -10.50
N SER A 5 -14.42 19.06 -11.42
CA SER A 5 -14.41 17.63 -11.13
C SER A 5 -13.31 17.35 -10.11
N LEU A 6 -13.70 16.86 -8.94
CA LEU A 6 -12.76 16.34 -7.95
C LEU A 6 -11.85 15.31 -8.63
N PRO A 7 -10.52 15.36 -8.42
CA PRO A 7 -9.62 14.38 -9.01
C PRO A 7 -10.10 13.00 -8.62
N SER A 8 -10.28 12.11 -9.61
CA SER A 8 -10.61 10.72 -9.36
C SER A 8 -9.64 10.20 -8.32
N LEU A 9 -10.16 9.79 -7.15
CA LEU A 9 -9.36 9.19 -6.08
C LEU A 9 -8.41 8.19 -6.72
N LEU A 10 -7.11 8.47 -6.64
CA LEU A 10 -6.05 7.65 -7.20
C LEU A 10 -6.34 6.20 -6.80
N LYS A 11 -6.74 5.36 -7.76
CA LYS A 11 -7.03 3.95 -7.48
C LYS A 11 -5.74 3.30 -6.99
N ILE A 12 -5.77 2.82 -5.75
CA ILE A 12 -4.64 2.12 -5.17
C ILE A 12 -4.66 0.69 -5.72
N GLU A 13 -3.76 0.44 -6.67
CA GLU A 13 -3.60 -0.88 -7.29
C GLU A 13 -2.37 -1.61 -6.75
N PHE A 14 -2.53 -2.92 -6.58
CA PHE A 14 -1.53 -3.85 -6.05
C PHE A 14 -1.27 -4.96 -7.08
N PRO A 15 -0.25 -4.84 -7.95
CA PRO A 15 0.07 -5.86 -8.94
C PRO A 15 0.54 -7.15 -8.26
N GLU A 16 -0.13 -8.29 -8.49
CA GLU A 16 0.19 -9.57 -7.83
C GLU A 16 1.59 -10.12 -8.20
N ALA A 17 2.16 -9.67 -9.32
CA ALA A 17 3.52 -10.02 -9.72
C ALA A 17 4.61 -9.55 -8.74
N LEU A 18 4.31 -8.57 -7.87
CA LEU A 18 5.26 -8.08 -6.88
C LEU A 18 5.14 -8.87 -5.56
N PRO A 19 6.24 -9.41 -5.01
CA PRO A 19 6.22 -10.17 -3.75
C PRO A 19 5.56 -9.44 -2.58
N VAL A 20 5.74 -8.10 -2.49
CA VAL A 20 5.11 -7.30 -1.41
C VAL A 20 3.60 -7.16 -1.61
N SER A 21 3.11 -7.04 -2.84
CA SER A 21 1.67 -6.99 -3.12
C SER A 21 0.97 -8.31 -2.79
N ALA A 22 1.61 -9.43 -3.15
CA ALA A 22 1.08 -10.76 -2.87
C ALA A 22 0.92 -11.04 -1.36
N ARG A 23 1.75 -10.40 -0.51
CA ARG A 23 1.69 -10.51 0.96
C ARG A 23 0.99 -9.32 1.64
N ARG A 24 0.18 -8.54 0.92
CA ARG A 24 -0.43 -7.31 1.48
C ARG A 24 -1.27 -7.60 2.73
N GLU A 25 -1.99 -8.72 2.76
CA GLU A 25 -2.92 -9.05 3.84
C GLU A 25 -2.16 -9.35 5.13
N ASP A 26 -1.08 -10.13 5.04
CA ASP A 26 -0.16 -10.38 6.15
C ASP A 26 0.45 -9.07 6.68
N ILE A 27 0.87 -8.18 5.78
CA ILE A 27 1.46 -6.89 6.14
C ILE A 27 0.42 -6.01 6.85
N MET A 28 -0.81 -5.92 6.32
CA MET A 28 -1.89 -5.15 6.93
C MET A 28 -2.25 -5.68 8.32
N ALA A 29 -2.33 -7.00 8.47
CA ALA A 29 -2.57 -7.64 9.77
C ALA A 29 -1.45 -7.29 10.77
N ALA A 30 -0.18 -7.38 10.36
CA ALA A 30 0.95 -7.02 11.20
C ALA A 30 0.95 -5.52 11.58
N MET A 31 0.64 -4.62 10.65
CA MET A 31 0.55 -3.18 10.90
C MET A 31 -0.61 -2.78 11.82
N ALA A 32 -1.69 -3.58 11.84
CA ALA A 32 -2.82 -3.40 12.75
C ALA A 32 -2.48 -3.89 14.18
N ALA A 33 -1.77 -5.01 14.29
CA ALA A 33 -1.40 -5.60 15.57
C ALA A 33 -0.19 -4.94 16.25
N HIS A 34 0.71 -4.33 15.48
CA HIS A 34 1.98 -3.81 15.97
C HIS A 34 2.23 -2.37 15.52
N GLN A 35 2.61 -1.50 16.48
CA GLN A 35 2.97 -0.11 16.20
C GLN A 35 4.19 0.01 15.26
N VAL A 36 5.11 -0.95 15.33
CA VAL A 36 6.31 -1.01 14.49
C VAL A 36 6.45 -2.41 13.93
N ILE A 37 6.68 -2.50 12.62
CA ILE A 37 7.00 -3.75 11.92
C ILE A 37 8.26 -3.57 11.08
N ILE A 38 8.96 -4.68 10.82
CA ILE A 38 10.12 -4.71 9.93
C ILE A 38 9.75 -5.58 8.72
N VAL A 39 9.84 -5.03 7.51
CA VAL A 39 9.55 -5.74 6.27
C VAL A 39 10.85 -5.95 5.49
N CYS A 40 11.34 -7.19 5.47
CA CYS A 40 12.54 -7.58 4.75
C CYS A 40 12.21 -8.10 3.34
N GLY A 41 13.10 -7.84 2.38
CA GLY A 41 13.00 -8.41 1.04
C GLY A 41 14.08 -7.85 0.12
N GLU A 42 14.33 -8.50 -1.00
CA GLU A 42 15.33 -8.06 -2.00
C GLU A 42 14.94 -6.77 -2.74
N THR A 43 15.91 -6.10 -3.36
CA THR A 43 15.65 -4.98 -4.27
C THR A 43 14.75 -5.47 -5.42
N GLY A 44 13.76 -4.66 -5.82
CA GLY A 44 12.77 -5.06 -6.83
C GLY A 44 11.52 -5.74 -6.27
N SER A 45 11.49 -6.15 -5.00
CA SER A 45 10.33 -6.81 -4.39
C SER A 45 9.07 -5.92 -4.25
N GLY A 46 9.21 -4.61 -4.48
CA GLY A 46 8.12 -3.64 -4.38
C GLY A 46 7.96 -2.94 -3.02
N LYS A 47 8.92 -3.08 -2.08
CA LYS A 47 8.83 -2.45 -0.73
C LYS A 47 8.53 -0.96 -0.79
N THR A 48 9.40 -0.18 -1.42
CA THR A 48 9.31 1.29 -1.45
C THR A 48 8.07 1.79 -2.20
N THR A 49 7.56 1.02 -3.17
CA THR A 49 6.42 1.44 -4.00
C THR A 49 5.07 0.95 -3.48
N GLN A 50 5.01 -0.22 -2.83
CA GLN A 50 3.76 -0.82 -2.38
C GLN A 50 3.47 -0.60 -0.89
N LEU A 51 4.49 -0.52 -0.02
CA LEU A 51 4.23 -0.29 1.41
C LEU A 51 3.52 1.06 1.69
N PRO A 52 3.88 2.18 1.04
CA PRO A 52 3.13 3.43 1.21
C PRO A 52 1.68 3.33 0.74
N LYS A 53 1.44 2.58 -0.35
CA LYS A 53 0.08 2.32 -0.86
C LYS A 53 -0.76 1.48 0.11
N ILE A 54 -0.16 0.46 0.73
CA ILE A 54 -0.82 -0.36 1.75
C ILE A 54 -1.18 0.52 2.96
N ALA A 55 -0.26 1.36 3.44
CA ALA A 55 -0.53 2.30 4.53
C ALA A 55 -1.70 3.24 4.18
N LEU A 56 -1.67 3.84 2.99
CA LEU A 56 -2.73 4.74 2.52
C LEU A 56 -4.09 4.02 2.41
N ALA A 57 -4.12 2.77 1.90
CA ALA A 57 -5.34 1.97 1.82
C ALA A 57 -5.93 1.62 3.20
N MET A 58 -5.10 1.59 4.25
CA MET A 58 -5.54 1.47 5.64
C MET A 58 -5.93 2.80 6.29
N GLY A 59 -6.00 3.90 5.53
CA GLY A 59 -6.32 5.22 6.05
C GLY A 59 -5.18 5.84 6.87
N ARG A 60 -3.94 5.40 6.68
CA ARG A 60 -2.73 5.99 7.28
C ARG A 60 -2.00 6.80 6.19
N GLY A 61 -2.31 8.09 6.09
CA GLY A 61 -1.74 9.02 5.10
C GLY A 61 -1.83 10.47 5.53
#